data_AF-A0A452YJD6-F1
#
_entry.id   AF-A0A452YJD6-F1
#
_cell.length_a   1.000
_cell.length_b   1.000
_cell.length_c   1.000
_cell.angle_alpha   90.00
_cell.angle_beta   90.00
_cell.angle_gamma   90.00
#
_symmetry.space_group_name_H-M   'P 1'
#
loop_
_entity.id
_entity.type
_entity.pdbx_description
1 polymer ?
#
loop_
_entity_poly.entity_id
_entity_poly.type
_entity_poly.pdbx_seq_one_letter_code
_entity_poly.pdbx_strand_id
1 'polypeptide(L)'
;LQTSQVCKELGKYLNIEVMVSTGGTSLKDDIMRLYQPVHLLAGTPGRILDLTKKGICMLNECSMLIMDEADKLLAPEFQPSVEQLIRYLPASRQLLLFSATFPVTVKDFKQKYLPRPYVINLMDELTLKGITQYYAFVEERQKVHCLNTLFSKLQINQSIIFCNSVNRVELLAKKITELGYSCFYIHAKMLQDHRNRVFHDFRNGACRNLVCTDLFTRGIDIQAVNVVINFDFPKTAETYLHRGWSFWKIWTPWFGGELNHL
;
A
#
# COMPACT_ATOMS: atom_id res chain seq x y z
N LEU A 1 6.10 -6.43 4.36
CA LEU A 1 6.09 -7.75 3.69
C LEU A 1 6.77 -7.68 2.32
N GLN A 2 6.40 -6.76 1.42
CA GLN A 2 7.09 -6.61 0.14
C GLN A 2 8.56 -6.20 0.28
N THR A 3 8.85 -5.12 1.03
CA THR A 3 10.23 -4.64 1.27
C THR A 3 11.14 -5.73 1.81
N SER A 4 10.66 -6.50 2.79
CA SER A 4 11.42 -7.60 3.38
C SER A 4 11.69 -8.75 2.43
N GLN A 5 10.79 -9.04 1.49
CA GLN A 5 11.02 -10.08 0.50
C GLN A 5 12.15 -9.68 -0.44
N VAL A 6 12.11 -8.45 -0.96
CA VAL A 6 13.17 -7.89 -1.81
C VAL A 6 14.51 -7.85 -1.05
N CYS A 7 14.52 -7.39 0.20
CA CYS A 7 15.74 -7.39 1.02
C CYS A 7 16.31 -8.80 1.22
N LYS A 8 15.47 -9.82 1.42
CA LYS A 8 15.92 -11.21 1.53
C LYS A 8 16.49 -11.75 0.23
N GLU A 9 15.88 -11.42 -0.91
CA GLU A 9 16.38 -11.80 -2.23
C GLU A 9 17.73 -11.16 -2.55
N LEU A 10 17.88 -9.85 -2.29
CA LEU A 10 19.14 -9.14 -2.45
C LEU A 10 20.22 -9.60 -1.46
N GLY A 11 19.82 -9.91 -0.22
CA GLY A 11 20.69 -10.36 0.86
C GLY A 11 21.08 -11.84 0.81
N LYS A 12 20.56 -12.62 -0.16
CA LYS A 12 20.69 -14.08 -0.23
C LYS A 12 22.13 -14.59 -0.13
N TYR A 13 23.09 -13.83 -0.65
CA TYR A 13 24.52 -14.19 -0.66
C TYR A 13 25.37 -13.35 0.30
N LEU A 14 24.73 -12.50 1.11
CA LEU A 14 25.40 -11.55 2.02
C LEU A 14 25.26 -11.96 3.49
N ASN A 15 24.63 -13.11 3.78
CA ASN A 15 24.33 -13.57 5.14
C ASN A 15 23.58 -12.51 5.98
N ILE A 16 22.68 -11.76 5.34
CA ILE A 16 21.91 -10.69 5.97
C ILE A 16 20.60 -11.26 6.52
N GLU A 17 20.53 -11.30 7.83
CA GLU A 17 19.30 -11.59 8.58
C GLU A 17 18.27 -10.44 8.56
N VAL A 18 17.09 -10.70 7.98
CA VAL A 18 15.97 -9.76 7.83
C VAL A 18 14.77 -10.21 8.67
N MET A 19 14.31 -9.35 9.56
CA MET A 19 13.12 -9.53 10.38
C MET A 19 11.96 -8.63 9.92
N VAL A 20 10.74 -9.15 10.02
CA VAL A 20 9.51 -8.38 9.82
C VAL A 20 8.70 -8.38 11.10
N SER A 21 8.31 -7.19 11.58
CA SER A 21 7.44 -7.07 12.75
C SER A 21 6.31 -6.07 12.52
N THR A 22 5.09 -6.57 12.43
CA THR A 22 3.90 -5.76 12.14
C THR A 22 2.77 -6.12 13.10
N GLY A 23 1.79 -5.24 13.25
CA GLY A 23 0.57 -5.59 13.99
C GLY A 23 -0.08 -6.85 13.40
N GLY A 24 -0.49 -7.77 14.26
CA GLY A 24 -1.11 -9.04 13.86
C GLY A 24 -0.18 -10.27 13.84
N THR A 25 1.14 -10.10 14.01
CA THR A 25 2.06 -11.23 14.24
C THR A 25 2.21 -11.54 15.73
N SER A 26 2.54 -12.79 16.04
CA SER A 26 2.76 -13.26 17.42
C SER A 26 3.89 -12.47 18.08
N LEU A 27 3.59 -11.85 19.24
CA LEU A 27 4.62 -11.19 20.05
C LEU A 27 5.67 -12.16 20.55
N LYS A 28 5.29 -13.40 20.85
CA LYS A 28 6.25 -14.42 21.27
C LYS A 28 7.26 -14.70 20.18
N ASP A 29 6.83 -14.78 18.92
CA ASP A 29 7.71 -15.09 17.79
C ASP A 29 8.65 -13.94 17.48
N ASP A 30 8.17 -12.69 17.56
CA ASP A 30 9.00 -11.49 17.40
C ASP A 30 10.10 -11.44 18.47
N ILE A 31 9.75 -11.73 19.74
CA ILE A 31 10.71 -11.78 20.85
C ILE A 31 11.76 -12.88 20.60
N MET A 32 11.30 -14.08 20.23
CA MET A 32 12.19 -15.21 19.93
C MET A 32 13.15 -14.87 18.78
N ARG A 33 12.66 -14.16 17.75
CA ARG A 33 13.47 -13.75 16.62
C ARG A 33 14.52 -12.70 16.98
N LEU A 34 14.23 -11.80 17.92
CA LEU A 34 15.16 -10.76 18.38
C LEU A 34 16.30 -11.30 19.27
N TYR A 35 16.20 -12.53 19.78
CA TYR A 35 17.34 -13.21 20.42
C TYR A 35 18.40 -13.67 19.41
N GLN A 36 18.07 -13.68 18.12
CA GLN A 36 19.02 -13.96 17.04
C GLN A 36 19.43 -12.65 16.36
N PRO A 37 20.61 -12.58 15.73
CA PRO A 37 21.03 -11.39 14.98
C PRO A 37 19.96 -10.92 13.97
N VAL A 38 19.71 -9.62 13.95
CA VAL A 38 18.84 -8.93 12.99
C VAL A 38 19.61 -7.74 12.45
N HIS A 39 19.95 -7.77 11.17
CA HIS A 39 20.65 -6.65 10.51
C HIS A 39 19.65 -5.66 9.91
N LEU A 40 18.46 -6.12 9.50
CA LEU A 40 17.40 -5.28 8.96
C LEU A 40 16.06 -5.65 9.60
N LEU A 41 15.41 -4.65 10.23
CA LEU A 41 14.07 -4.77 10.80
C LEU A 41 13.08 -3.93 9.97
N ALA A 42 12.14 -4.58 9.30
CA ALA A 42 11.04 -3.93 8.61
C ALA A 42 9.74 -4.07 9.42
N GLY A 43 9.04 -2.96 9.71
CA GLY A 43 7.86 -3.07 10.56
C GLY A 43 7.02 -1.81 10.69
N THR A 44 5.91 -1.92 11.41
CA THR A 44 5.05 -0.77 11.71
C THR A 44 5.62 0.00 12.92
N PRO A 45 5.59 1.35 12.92
CA PRO A 45 6.22 2.15 13.98
C PRO A 45 5.75 1.77 15.39
N GLY A 46 4.43 1.61 15.58
CA GLY A 46 3.88 1.26 16.90
C GLY A 46 4.37 -0.09 17.43
N ARG A 47 4.58 -1.06 16.54
CA ARG A 47 5.04 -2.40 16.91
C ARG A 47 6.51 -2.39 17.32
N ILE A 48 7.36 -1.76 16.52
CA ILE A 48 8.79 -1.62 16.84
C ILE A 48 8.96 -0.84 18.13
N LEU A 49 8.20 0.25 18.31
CA LEU A 49 8.27 1.08 19.52
C LEU A 49 7.89 0.29 20.78
N ASP A 50 6.86 -0.55 20.73
CA ASP A 50 6.47 -1.41 21.86
C ASP A 50 7.62 -2.38 22.25
N LEU A 51 8.26 -3.01 21.27
CA LEU A 51 9.39 -3.91 21.50
C LEU A 51 10.62 -3.16 22.07
N THR A 52 10.88 -1.94 21.59
CA THR A 52 11.97 -1.10 22.09
C THR A 52 11.71 -0.60 23.51
N LYS A 53 10.47 -0.17 23.83
CA LYS A 53 10.10 0.26 25.19
C LYS A 53 10.24 -0.85 26.22
N LYS A 54 10.00 -2.10 25.82
CA LYS A 54 10.16 -3.29 26.66
C LYS A 54 11.62 -3.73 26.82
N GLY A 55 12.58 -3.05 26.18
CA GLY A 55 14.00 -3.41 26.20
C GLY A 55 14.34 -4.67 25.40
N ILE A 56 13.43 -5.11 24.51
CA ILE A 56 13.61 -6.33 23.71
C ILE A 56 14.32 -5.99 22.39
N CYS A 57 13.93 -4.89 21.75
CA CYS A 57 14.57 -4.40 20.53
C CYS A 57 15.46 -3.20 20.85
N MET A 58 16.78 -3.44 20.91
CA MET A 58 17.78 -2.41 21.14
C MET A 58 18.10 -1.69 19.82
N LEU A 59 17.83 -0.39 19.76
CA LEU A 59 18.04 0.44 18.58
C LEU A 59 19.27 1.35 18.67
N ASN A 60 20.05 1.24 19.75
CA ASN A 60 21.23 2.06 20.05
C ASN A 60 22.41 1.86 19.07
N GLU A 61 22.39 0.83 18.23
CA GLU A 61 23.39 0.60 17.17
C GLU A 61 22.81 0.77 15.76
N CYS A 62 21.52 1.14 15.66
CA CYS A 62 20.86 1.32 14.39
C CYS A 62 21.27 2.65 13.74
N SER A 63 22.20 2.57 12.78
CA SER A 63 22.76 3.72 12.09
C SER A 63 21.86 4.30 11.00
N MET A 64 20.78 3.63 10.61
CA MET A 64 19.91 4.04 9.50
C MET A 64 18.43 3.83 9.81
N LEU A 65 17.63 4.88 9.58
CA LEU A 65 16.17 4.80 9.60
C LEU A 65 15.62 5.14 8.22
N ILE A 66 14.83 4.23 7.65
CA ILE A 66 14.15 4.42 6.36
C ILE A 66 12.65 4.56 6.62
N MET A 67 12.07 5.64 6.13
CA MET A 67 10.64 5.91 6.16
C MET A 67 10.08 5.85 4.74
N ASP A 68 9.43 4.73 4.41
CA ASP A 68 8.69 4.57 3.17
C ASP A 68 7.23 4.99 3.36
N GLU A 69 6.65 5.65 2.36
CA GLU A 69 5.33 6.32 2.44
C GLU A 69 5.20 7.26 3.67
N ALA A 70 6.14 8.20 3.78
CA ALA A 70 6.28 9.05 4.96
C ALA A 70 5.06 9.95 5.24
N ASP A 71 4.33 10.39 4.21
CA ASP A 71 3.04 11.09 4.36
C ASP A 71 2.05 10.35 5.27
N LYS A 72 2.06 9.03 5.23
CA LYS A 72 1.17 8.19 6.04
C LYS A 72 1.79 7.80 7.38
N LEU A 73 3.09 7.58 7.42
CA LEU A 73 3.79 7.34 8.69
C LEU A 73 3.77 8.58 9.60
N LEU A 74 3.61 9.77 9.00
CA LEU A 74 3.52 11.05 9.68
C LEU A 74 2.08 11.58 9.79
N ALA A 75 1.08 10.71 9.58
CA ALA A 75 -0.28 11.02 9.96
C ALA A 75 -0.38 11.23 11.49
N PRO A 76 -1.33 12.06 11.99
CA PRO A 76 -1.42 12.43 13.41
C PRO A 76 -1.41 11.23 14.39
N GLU A 77 -1.98 10.10 13.99
CA GLU A 77 -2.04 8.87 14.77
C GLU A 77 -0.69 8.14 14.90
N PHE A 78 0.22 8.29 13.92
CA PHE A 78 1.49 7.55 13.86
C PHE A 78 2.71 8.42 14.15
N GLN A 79 2.65 9.72 13.86
CA GLN A 79 3.75 10.67 14.04
C GLN A 79 4.37 10.60 15.45
N PRO A 80 3.60 10.58 16.57
CA PRO A 80 4.20 10.50 17.91
C PRO A 80 5.03 9.22 18.12
N SER A 81 4.62 8.11 17.50
CA SER A 81 5.33 6.83 17.60
C SER A 81 6.66 6.88 16.85
N VAL A 82 6.66 7.48 15.65
CA VAL A 82 7.87 7.69 14.85
C VAL A 82 8.85 8.61 15.58
N GLU A 83 8.38 9.73 16.13
CA GLU A 83 9.24 10.66 16.88
C GLU A 83 9.86 10.01 18.12
N GLN A 84 9.14 9.12 18.80
CA GLN A 84 9.68 8.38 19.94
C GLN A 84 10.75 7.36 19.51
N LEU A 85 10.53 6.62 18.42
CA LEU A 85 11.55 5.71 17.87
C LEU A 85 12.86 6.42 17.57
N ILE A 86 12.77 7.62 16.98
CA ILE A 86 13.92 8.45 16.64
C ILE A 86 14.77 8.81 17.87
N ARG A 87 14.17 8.88 19.06
CA ARG A 87 14.89 9.14 20.32
C ARG A 87 15.68 7.94 20.82
N TYR A 88 15.30 6.72 20.44
CA TYR A 88 16.04 5.49 20.78
C TYR A 88 17.21 5.21 19.83
N LEU A 89 17.25 5.88 18.68
CA LEU A 89 18.34 5.77 17.71
C LEU A 89 19.53 6.66 18.11
N PRO A 90 20.76 6.29 17.72
CA PRO A 90 21.94 7.15 17.81
C PRO A 90 21.72 8.54 17.24
N ALA A 91 22.42 9.53 17.80
CA ALA A 91 22.46 10.87 17.25
C ALA A 91 23.10 10.88 15.84
N SER A 92 24.14 10.06 15.63
CA SER A 92 24.83 9.85 14.36
C SER A 92 24.11 8.80 13.50
N ARG A 93 22.88 9.11 13.07
CA ARG A 93 22.07 8.25 12.21
C ARG A 93 21.80 8.89 10.85
N GLN A 94 21.69 8.08 9.82
CA GLN A 94 21.17 8.47 8.52
C GLN A 94 19.65 8.28 8.50
N LEU A 95 18.91 9.30 8.08
CA LEU A 95 17.45 9.22 7.90
C LEU A 95 17.12 9.37 6.42
N LEU A 96 16.38 8.40 5.88
CA LEU A 96 15.89 8.41 4.51
C LEU A 96 14.37 8.53 4.56
N LEU A 97 13.81 9.48 3.80
CA LEU A 97 12.39 9.75 3.75
C LEU A 97 11.92 9.66 2.29
N PHE A 98 11.03 8.70 2.02
CA PHE A 98 10.38 8.49 0.73
C PHE A 98 8.89 8.78 0.89
N SER A 99 8.36 9.67 0.04
CA SER A 99 6.96 10.06 0.09
C SER A 99 6.47 10.44 -1.29
N ALA A 100 5.22 10.08 -1.62
CA ALA A 100 4.57 10.53 -2.83
C ALA A 100 4.07 11.98 -2.69
N THR A 101 3.66 12.36 -1.47
CA THR A 101 3.14 13.69 -1.18
C THR A 101 3.91 14.35 -0.03
N PHE A 102 3.89 15.69 0.01
CA PHE A 102 4.53 16.49 1.05
C PHE A 102 3.53 17.46 1.70
N PRO A 103 2.54 16.94 2.45
CA PRO A 103 1.68 17.79 3.28
C PRO A 103 2.50 18.50 4.36
N VAL A 104 1.88 19.48 5.04
CA VAL A 104 2.54 20.30 6.06
C VAL A 104 3.23 19.44 7.12
N THR A 105 2.60 18.35 7.56
CA THR A 105 3.18 17.40 8.53
C THR A 105 4.52 16.81 8.08
N VAL A 106 4.65 16.43 6.81
CA VAL A 106 5.90 15.90 6.24
C VAL A 106 6.94 17.01 6.11
N LYS A 107 6.54 18.22 5.72
CA LYS A 107 7.43 19.38 5.60
C LYS A 107 8.02 19.77 6.97
N ASP A 108 7.18 19.84 8.00
CA ASP A 108 7.58 20.16 9.37
C ASP A 108 8.52 19.08 9.93
N PHE A 109 8.18 17.81 9.71
CA PHE A 109 9.03 16.70 10.12
C PHE A 109 10.40 16.74 9.43
N LYS A 110 10.43 16.99 8.12
CA LYS A 110 11.67 17.15 7.35
C LYS A 110 12.51 18.28 7.94
N GLN A 111 11.93 19.44 8.23
CA GLN A 111 12.67 20.57 8.80
C GLN A 111 13.25 20.24 10.19
N LYS A 112 12.53 19.44 10.99
CA LYS A 112 12.91 19.09 12.36
C LYS A 112 13.97 17.97 12.44
N TYR A 113 13.87 16.94 11.61
CA TYR A 113 14.68 15.72 11.76
C TYR A 113 15.67 15.45 10.63
N LEU A 114 15.58 16.17 9.51
CA LEU A 114 16.49 16.03 8.37
C LEU A 114 17.30 17.33 8.19
N PRO A 115 18.42 17.51 8.91
CA PRO A 115 19.27 18.67 8.71
C PRO A 115 20.00 18.57 7.37
N ARG A 116 19.73 19.53 6.46
CA ARG A 116 20.33 19.61 5.11
C ARG A 116 20.18 18.33 4.28
N PRO A 117 18.94 17.88 3.98
CA PRO A 117 18.74 16.67 3.20
C PRO A 117 19.06 16.92 1.73
N TYR A 118 19.65 15.91 1.08
CA TYR A 118 19.68 15.85 -0.38
C TYR A 118 18.29 15.46 -0.88
N VAL A 119 17.67 16.32 -1.69
CA VAL A 119 16.30 16.14 -2.17
C VAL A 119 16.35 15.68 -3.63
N ILE A 120 15.83 14.50 -3.89
CA ILE A 120 15.61 13.98 -5.24
C ILE A 120 14.11 14.05 -5.50
N ASN A 121 13.70 14.95 -6.40
CA ASN A 121 12.32 14.98 -6.88
C ASN A 121 12.29 14.45 -8.32
N LEU A 122 11.53 13.38 -8.54
CA LEU A 122 11.39 12.74 -9.86
C LEU A 122 10.16 13.22 -10.62
N MET A 123 9.31 14.06 -10.01
CA MET A 123 8.07 14.54 -10.63
C MET A 123 7.87 16.03 -10.40
N ASP A 124 7.70 16.80 -11.48
CA ASP A 124 7.33 18.22 -11.40
C ASP A 124 5.83 18.40 -11.08
N GLU A 125 4.99 17.43 -11.45
CA GLU A 125 3.57 17.38 -11.12
C GLU A 125 3.15 15.96 -10.72
N LEU A 126 2.29 15.81 -9.71
CA LEU A 126 1.58 14.56 -9.38
C LEU A 126 0.55 14.25 -10.47
N THR A 127 1.03 13.89 -11.66
CA THR A 127 0.20 13.50 -12.80
C THR A 127 0.28 11.99 -13.00
N LEU A 128 -0.88 11.37 -13.20
CA LEU A 128 -1.00 9.94 -13.58
C LEU A 128 -0.64 9.78 -15.06
N LYS A 129 0.60 10.10 -15.45
CA LYS A 129 1.05 9.98 -16.84
C LYS A 129 0.91 8.53 -17.28
N GLY A 130 0.15 8.31 -18.37
CA GLY A 130 -0.10 6.99 -18.96
C GLY A 130 -1.18 6.13 -18.30
N ILE A 131 -2.03 6.73 -17.44
CA ILE A 131 -3.33 6.15 -17.06
C ILE A 131 -4.43 6.92 -17.78
N THR A 132 -5.18 6.24 -18.64
CA THR A 132 -6.40 6.80 -19.22
C THR A 132 -7.50 6.77 -18.18
N GLN A 133 -8.04 7.95 -17.85
CA GLN A 133 -9.08 8.12 -16.84
C GLN A 133 -10.40 8.51 -17.49
N TYR A 134 -11.47 7.84 -17.09
CA TYR A 134 -12.83 8.15 -17.48
C TYR A 134 -13.69 8.37 -16.25
N TYR A 135 -14.73 9.19 -16.38
CA TYR A 135 -15.74 9.37 -15.34
C TYR A 135 -17.14 9.24 -15.94
N ALA A 136 -18.06 8.69 -15.15
CA ALA A 136 -19.47 8.62 -15.49
C ALA A 136 -20.26 9.24 -14.34
N PHE A 137 -21.08 10.25 -14.65
CA PHE A 137 -21.99 10.84 -13.68
C PHE A 137 -23.27 10.00 -13.63
N VAL A 138 -23.45 9.25 -12.55
CA VAL A 138 -24.59 8.33 -12.36
C VAL A 138 -25.17 8.45 -10.98
N GLU A 139 -26.48 8.24 -10.86
CA GLU A 139 -27.12 8.13 -9.56
C GLU A 139 -26.67 6.86 -8.84
N GLU A 140 -26.69 6.86 -7.50
CA GLU A 140 -26.25 5.74 -6.67
C GLU A 140 -26.94 4.42 -7.04
N ARG A 141 -28.25 4.46 -7.32
CA ARG A 141 -29.04 3.29 -7.73
C ARG A 141 -28.63 2.72 -9.09
N GLN A 142 -28.03 3.54 -9.96
CA GLN A 142 -27.62 3.17 -11.31
C GLN A 142 -26.18 2.64 -11.37
N LYS A 143 -25.37 2.84 -10.34
CA LYS A 143 -23.95 2.42 -10.33
C LYS A 143 -23.75 0.94 -10.62
N VAL A 144 -24.58 0.06 -10.04
CA VAL A 144 -24.47 -1.40 -10.28
C VAL A 144 -24.79 -1.74 -11.73
N HIS A 145 -25.79 -1.08 -12.32
CA HIS A 145 -26.13 -1.25 -13.73
C HIS A 145 -25.00 -0.74 -14.64
N CYS A 146 -24.43 0.42 -14.33
CA CYS A 146 -23.27 0.97 -15.02
C CYS A 146 -22.07 -0.01 -14.96
N LEU A 147 -21.80 -0.57 -13.77
CA LEU A 147 -20.74 -1.56 -13.58
C LEU A 147 -20.95 -2.82 -14.45
N ASN A 148 -22.18 -3.33 -14.51
CA ASN A 148 -22.50 -4.47 -15.38
C ASN A 148 -22.25 -4.13 -16.86
N THR A 149 -22.65 -2.93 -17.31
CA THR A 149 -22.38 -2.47 -18.68
C THR A 149 -20.89 -2.36 -18.96
N LEU A 150 -20.08 -1.92 -17.99
CA LEU A 150 -18.62 -1.87 -18.12
C LEU A 150 -18.03 -3.29 -18.27
N PHE A 151 -18.47 -4.25 -17.47
CA PHE A 151 -18.03 -5.64 -17.58
C PHE A 151 -18.40 -6.29 -18.92
N SER A 152 -19.55 -5.94 -19.50
CA SER A 152 -19.97 -6.46 -20.80
C SER A 152 -19.26 -5.83 -21.98
N LYS A 153 -18.89 -4.54 -21.89
CA LYS A 153 -18.31 -3.78 -23.01
C LYS A 153 -16.78 -3.77 -23.02
N LEU A 154 -16.14 -3.88 -21.87
CA LEU A 154 -14.68 -3.80 -21.74
C LEU A 154 -14.06 -5.19 -21.65
N GLN A 155 -12.93 -5.38 -22.32
CA GLN A 155 -12.10 -6.57 -22.12
C GLN A 155 -11.28 -6.42 -20.83
N ILE A 156 -11.80 -6.96 -19.73
CA ILE A 156 -11.18 -6.89 -18.41
C ILE A 156 -10.50 -8.22 -18.09
N ASN A 157 -9.18 -8.24 -17.94
CA ASN A 157 -8.47 -9.44 -17.50
C ASN A 157 -8.75 -9.65 -16.01
N GLN A 158 -8.27 -8.71 -15.19
CA GLN A 158 -8.65 -8.58 -13.80
C GLN A 158 -8.98 -7.12 -13.48
N SER A 159 -9.94 -6.91 -12.57
CA SER A 159 -10.28 -5.58 -12.07
C SER A 159 -10.23 -5.48 -10.56
N ILE A 160 -9.92 -4.27 -10.09
CA ILE A 160 -10.02 -3.90 -8.69
C ILE A 160 -11.04 -2.79 -8.55
N ILE A 161 -11.95 -2.96 -7.61
CA ILE A 161 -13.12 -2.11 -7.43
C ILE A 161 -13.08 -1.56 -6.01
N PHE A 162 -12.94 -0.25 -5.89
CA PHE A 162 -12.82 0.42 -4.60
C PHE A 162 -14.15 0.93 -4.07
N CYS A 163 -14.45 0.57 -2.83
CA CYS A 163 -15.57 1.09 -2.05
C CYS A 163 -15.08 1.76 -0.76
N ASN A 164 -15.86 2.73 -0.26
CA ASN A 164 -15.47 3.51 0.92
C ASN A 164 -15.84 2.84 2.25
N SER A 165 -16.63 1.75 2.25
CA SER A 165 -17.05 1.07 3.49
C SER A 165 -17.06 -0.46 3.37
N VAL A 166 -16.86 -1.12 4.52
CA VAL A 166 -16.85 -2.58 4.64
C VAL A 166 -18.15 -3.22 4.16
N ASN A 167 -19.29 -2.68 4.61
CA ASN A 167 -20.60 -3.23 4.24
C ASN A 167 -20.84 -3.12 2.72
N ARG A 168 -20.35 -2.03 2.09
CA ARG A 168 -20.48 -1.85 0.63
C ARG A 168 -19.60 -2.83 -0.14
N VAL A 169 -18.41 -3.14 0.36
CA VAL A 169 -17.52 -4.14 -0.22
C VAL A 169 -18.22 -5.50 -0.30
N GLU A 170 -18.79 -5.97 0.82
CA GLU A 170 -19.49 -7.26 0.87
C GLU A 170 -20.74 -7.28 -0.02
N LEU A 171 -21.59 -6.23 0.07
CA LEU A 171 -22.81 -6.13 -0.73
C LEU A 171 -22.52 -6.06 -2.24
N LEU A 172 -21.51 -5.30 -2.65
CA LEU A 172 -21.14 -5.18 -4.05
C LEU A 172 -20.57 -6.49 -4.58
N ALA A 173 -19.69 -7.16 -3.82
CA ALA A 173 -19.14 -8.46 -4.22
C ALA A 173 -20.23 -9.53 -4.38
N LYS A 174 -21.23 -9.52 -3.49
CA LYS A 174 -22.41 -10.38 -3.63
C LYS A 174 -23.18 -10.09 -4.93
N LYS A 175 -23.48 -8.81 -5.20
CA LYS A 175 -24.18 -8.41 -6.44
C LYS A 175 -23.40 -8.76 -7.70
N ILE A 176 -22.08 -8.58 -7.72
CA ILE A 176 -21.24 -8.95 -8.87
C ILE A 176 -21.30 -10.46 -9.11
N THR A 177 -21.26 -11.25 -8.04
CA THR A 177 -21.41 -12.72 -8.12
C THR A 177 -22.81 -13.12 -8.60
N GLU A 178 -23.87 -12.45 -8.14
CA GLU A 178 -25.25 -12.66 -8.60
C GLU A 178 -25.43 -12.31 -10.09
N LEU A 179 -24.67 -11.35 -10.61
CA LEU A 179 -24.62 -11.01 -12.04
C LEU A 179 -23.84 -12.03 -12.89
N GLY A 180 -23.25 -13.06 -12.26
CA GLY A 180 -22.52 -14.14 -12.94
C GLY A 180 -21.02 -13.92 -13.11
N TYR A 181 -20.45 -12.88 -12.48
CA TYR A 181 -19.01 -12.62 -12.54
C TYR A 181 -18.29 -13.14 -11.30
N SER A 182 -17.15 -13.81 -11.47
CA SER A 182 -16.28 -14.19 -10.35
C SER A 182 -15.84 -12.94 -9.59
N CYS A 183 -16.08 -12.90 -8.28
CA CYS A 183 -15.70 -11.77 -7.45
C CYS A 183 -15.19 -12.23 -6.08
N PHE A 184 -14.03 -11.72 -5.69
CA PHE A 184 -13.56 -11.76 -4.31
C PHE A 184 -13.72 -10.40 -3.66
N TYR A 185 -13.61 -10.38 -2.33
CA TYR A 185 -13.62 -9.15 -1.58
C TYR A 185 -12.59 -9.15 -0.46
N ILE A 186 -12.05 -7.97 -0.15
CA ILE A 186 -11.16 -7.78 0.99
C ILE A 186 -11.45 -6.46 1.71
N HIS A 187 -11.55 -6.50 3.04
CA HIS A 187 -11.73 -5.30 3.85
C HIS A 187 -11.03 -5.38 5.22
N ALA A 188 -10.97 -4.25 5.92
CA ALA A 188 -10.25 -4.09 7.19
C ALA A 188 -10.65 -5.08 8.30
N LYS A 189 -11.95 -5.44 8.38
CA LYS A 189 -12.48 -6.35 9.42
C LYS A 189 -12.15 -7.84 9.23
N MET A 190 -11.58 -8.24 8.10
CA MET A 190 -11.17 -9.64 7.89
C MET A 190 -9.87 -9.94 8.64
N LEU A 191 -9.73 -11.18 9.14
CA LEU A 191 -8.47 -11.65 9.70
C LEU A 191 -7.36 -11.60 8.65
N GLN A 192 -6.14 -11.25 9.08
CA GLN A 192 -4.99 -11.07 8.18
C GLN A 192 -4.75 -12.29 7.28
N ASP A 193 -4.85 -13.50 7.81
CA ASP A 193 -4.61 -14.74 7.05
C ASP A 193 -5.64 -14.95 5.93
N HIS A 194 -6.91 -14.64 6.20
CA HIS A 194 -7.95 -14.67 5.16
C HIS A 194 -7.68 -13.63 4.08
N ARG A 195 -7.23 -12.42 4.45
CA ARG A 195 -6.88 -11.39 3.47
C ARG A 195 -5.71 -11.84 2.59
N ASN A 196 -4.68 -12.41 3.19
CA ASN A 196 -3.51 -12.93 2.48
C ASN A 196 -3.90 -14.04 1.51
N ARG A 197 -4.77 -14.96 1.92
CA ARG A 197 -5.28 -16.04 1.08
C ARG A 197 -6.07 -15.52 -0.12
N VAL A 198 -7.07 -14.67 0.12
CA VAL A 198 -7.90 -14.09 -0.96
C VAL A 198 -7.02 -13.31 -1.94
N PHE A 199 -6.04 -12.57 -1.42
CA PHE A 199 -5.09 -11.84 -2.25
C PHE A 199 -4.20 -12.76 -3.07
N HIS A 200 -3.71 -13.86 -2.50
CA HIS A 200 -2.92 -14.87 -3.20
C HIS A 200 -3.74 -15.53 -4.32
N ASP A 201 -4.97 -15.94 -4.03
CA ASP A 201 -5.87 -16.56 -5.00
C ASP A 201 -6.20 -15.59 -6.15
N PHE A 202 -6.47 -14.32 -5.83
CA PHE A 202 -6.66 -13.27 -6.83
C PHE A 202 -5.41 -13.06 -7.69
N ARG A 203 -4.22 -12.98 -7.09
CA ARG A 203 -2.95 -12.81 -7.82
C ARG A 203 -2.67 -13.98 -8.78
N ASN A 204 -3.08 -15.19 -8.42
CA ASN A 204 -2.93 -16.38 -9.26
C ASN A 204 -4.02 -16.51 -10.35
N GLY A 205 -4.93 -15.55 -10.46
CA GLY A 205 -5.98 -15.56 -11.46
C GLY A 205 -7.19 -16.43 -11.13
N ALA A 206 -7.34 -16.89 -9.88
CA ALA A 206 -8.50 -17.68 -9.46
C ALA A 206 -9.83 -16.87 -9.51
N CYS A 207 -9.73 -15.55 -9.60
CA CYS A 207 -10.87 -14.65 -9.72
C CYS A 207 -10.52 -13.42 -10.56
N ARG A 208 -11.49 -12.96 -11.36
CA ARG A 208 -11.32 -11.76 -12.22
C ARG A 208 -11.56 -10.44 -11.50
N ASN A 209 -12.39 -10.39 -10.46
CA ASN A 209 -12.74 -9.12 -9.82
C ASN A 209 -12.43 -9.15 -8.33
N LEU A 210 -11.86 -8.05 -7.83
CA LEU A 210 -11.58 -7.86 -6.41
C LEU A 210 -12.21 -6.56 -5.91
N VAL A 211 -13.20 -6.67 -5.04
CA VAL A 211 -13.80 -5.51 -4.36
C VAL A 211 -13.08 -5.25 -3.05
N CYS A 212 -12.60 -4.04 -2.81
CA CYS A 212 -11.90 -3.74 -1.57
C CYS A 212 -12.08 -2.31 -1.06
N THR A 213 -11.78 -2.12 0.23
CA THR A 213 -11.52 -0.78 0.78
C THR A 213 -10.09 -0.35 0.47
N ASP A 214 -9.71 0.88 0.86
CA ASP A 214 -8.37 1.46 0.65
C ASP A 214 -7.18 0.69 1.28
N LEU A 215 -7.44 -0.47 1.90
CA LEU A 215 -6.49 -1.27 2.64
C LEU A 215 -5.41 -1.92 1.76
N PHE A 216 -5.75 -2.22 0.50
CA PHE A 216 -4.89 -2.96 -0.44
C PHE A 216 -4.30 -2.07 -1.55
N THR A 217 -4.37 -0.75 -1.41
CA THR A 217 -3.92 0.19 -2.44
C THR A 217 -2.40 0.35 -2.52
N ARG A 218 -1.59 -0.52 -1.90
CA ARG A 218 -0.15 -0.24 -1.71
C ARG A 218 0.73 -1.44 -2.01
N GLY A 219 1.65 -1.28 -2.96
CA GLY A 219 2.68 -2.27 -3.27
C GLY A 219 2.19 -3.53 -3.97
N ILE A 220 0.93 -3.55 -4.37
CA ILE A 220 0.30 -4.67 -5.07
C ILE A 220 0.62 -4.53 -6.55
N ASP A 221 1.69 -5.19 -6.96
CA ASP A 221 2.01 -5.39 -8.37
C ASP A 221 1.32 -6.68 -8.85
N ILE A 222 0.16 -6.51 -9.49
CA ILE A 222 -0.54 -7.58 -10.20
C ILE A 222 -0.63 -7.17 -11.67
N GLN A 223 0.31 -7.70 -12.46
CA GLN A 223 0.44 -7.42 -13.90
C GLN A 223 -0.84 -7.72 -14.70
N ALA A 224 -1.69 -8.63 -14.20
CA ALA A 224 -2.93 -9.02 -14.85
C ALA A 224 -4.10 -8.03 -14.61
N VAL A 225 -3.96 -7.05 -13.70
CA VAL A 225 -4.96 -6.01 -13.49
C VAL A 225 -4.80 -4.93 -14.56
N ASN A 226 -5.80 -4.83 -15.43
CA ASN A 226 -5.83 -3.81 -16.49
C ASN A 226 -6.89 -2.71 -16.26
N VAL A 227 -7.80 -2.90 -15.29
CA VAL A 227 -8.86 -1.92 -14.99
C VAL A 227 -8.99 -1.69 -13.48
N VAL A 228 -8.99 -0.42 -13.08
CA VAL A 228 -9.28 0.02 -11.71
C VAL A 228 -10.57 0.84 -11.71
N ILE A 229 -11.53 0.47 -10.87
CA ILE A 229 -12.85 1.10 -10.81
C ILE A 229 -13.04 1.74 -9.43
N ASN A 230 -13.22 3.06 -9.41
CA ASN A 230 -13.65 3.78 -8.21
C ASN A 230 -15.19 3.76 -8.13
N PHE A 231 -15.76 2.69 -7.55
CA PHE A 231 -17.22 2.60 -7.37
C PHE A 231 -17.74 3.68 -6.41
N ASP A 232 -16.96 3.95 -5.36
CA ASP A 232 -17.11 5.13 -4.53
C ASP A 232 -15.95 6.09 -4.77
N PHE A 233 -16.28 7.36 -5.02
CA PHE A 233 -15.28 8.39 -5.17
C PHE A 233 -14.49 8.54 -3.86
N PRO A 234 -13.14 8.61 -3.92
CA PRO A 234 -12.33 8.76 -2.72
C PRO A 234 -12.55 10.11 -2.05
N LYS A 235 -12.36 10.15 -0.73
CA LYS A 235 -12.55 11.39 0.05
C LYS A 235 -11.43 12.42 -0.12
N THR A 236 -10.24 11.98 -0.53
CA THR A 236 -9.06 12.83 -0.72
C THR A 236 -8.37 12.53 -2.05
N ALA A 237 -7.74 13.55 -2.63
CA ALA A 237 -6.95 13.40 -3.86
C ALA A 237 -5.78 12.40 -3.69
N GLU A 238 -5.17 12.37 -2.51
CA GLU A 238 -4.12 11.40 -2.15
C GLU A 238 -4.64 9.95 -2.26
N THR A 239 -5.84 9.68 -1.74
CA THR A 239 -6.46 8.34 -1.84
C THR A 239 -6.74 7.98 -3.30
N TYR A 240 -7.19 8.94 -4.12
CA TYR A 240 -7.37 8.73 -5.56
C TYR A 240 -6.07 8.32 -6.25
N LEU A 241 -4.99 9.06 -5.99
CA LEU A 241 -3.67 8.79 -6.56
C LEU A 241 -3.13 7.43 -6.13
N HIS A 242 -3.27 7.05 -4.86
CA HIS A 242 -2.85 5.73 -4.39
C HIS A 242 -3.63 4.57 -5.01
N ARG A 243 -4.94 4.74 -5.25
CA ARG A 243 -5.74 3.75 -5.98
C ARG A 243 -5.24 3.55 -7.42
N GLY A 244 -4.76 4.62 -8.06
CA GLY A 244 -4.22 4.57 -9.43
C GLY A 244 -2.76 4.11 -9.53
N TRP A 245 -1.88 4.56 -8.62
CA TRP A 245 -0.42 4.33 -8.70
C TRP A 245 0.01 2.88 -8.49
N SER A 246 -0.74 2.11 -7.69
CA SER A 246 -0.32 0.74 -7.37
C SER A 246 -0.24 -0.20 -8.57
N PHE A 247 -0.91 0.11 -9.68
CA PHE A 247 -0.96 -0.74 -10.87
C PHE A 247 -0.05 -0.29 -12.01
N TRP A 248 0.77 0.74 -11.78
CA TRP A 248 1.53 1.40 -12.85
C TRP A 248 3.04 1.07 -12.86
N LYS A 249 3.52 0.10 -12.06
CA LYS A 249 4.97 -0.16 -11.99
C LYS A 249 5.56 -0.90 -13.19
N ILE A 250 4.77 -1.38 -14.14
CA ILE A 250 5.29 -1.99 -15.36
C ILE A 250 4.35 -1.63 -16.50
N TRP A 251 4.64 -0.56 -17.26
CA TRP A 251 4.40 -0.49 -18.70
C TRP A 251 4.92 0.84 -19.27
N THR A 252 6.02 0.78 -20.02
CA THR A 252 6.45 1.79 -20.99
C THR A 252 7.12 1.04 -22.15
N PRO A 253 6.98 1.48 -23.42
CA PRO A 253 5.72 1.63 -24.14
C PRO A 253 5.75 0.83 -25.46
N TRP A 254 4.68 0.11 -25.80
CA TRP A 254 4.37 -0.25 -27.17
C TRP A 254 2.87 -0.05 -27.40
N PHE A 255 2.55 1.04 -28.08
CA PHE A 255 1.39 1.32 -28.93
C PHE A 255 0.96 2.78 -28.75
N GLY A 256 1.55 3.63 -29.60
CA GLY A 256 0.84 4.79 -30.11
C GLY A 256 -0.30 4.29 -30.98
N GLY A 257 -1.51 4.77 -30.71
CA GLY A 257 -2.71 4.42 -31.45
C GLY A 257 -3.89 5.13 -30.81
N GLU A 258 -4.34 6.18 -31.48
CA GLU A 258 -5.49 7.02 -31.16
C GLU A 258 -6.73 6.21 -30.78
N LEU A 259 -7.47 6.68 -29.77
CA LEU A 259 -8.90 6.39 -29.62
C LEU A 259 -9.55 7.59 -28.92
N ASN A 260 -9.70 8.67 -29.70
CA ASN A 260 -10.79 9.62 -29.48
C ASN A 260 -12.09 8.98 -30.03
N HIS A 261 -13.20 9.33 -29.38
CA HIS A 261 -14.58 8.88 -29.62
C HIS A 261 -15.00 7.63 -28.84
N LEU A 262 -15.54 7.88 -27.63
CA LEU A 262 -16.88 7.46 -27.20
C LEU A 262 -17.30 8.26 -25.96
#